data_AF-A0A9Q3PMC8-F1
#
_entry.id   AF-A0A9Q3PMC8-F1
#
_cell.length_a   1.000
_cell.length_b   1.000
_cell.length_c   1.000
_cell.angle_alpha   90.00
_cell.angle_beta   90.00
_cell.angle_gamma   90.00
#
_symmetry.space_group_name_H-M   'P 1'
#
loop_
_entity.id
_entity.type
_entity.pdbx_description
1 polymer ?
#
loop_
_entity_poly.entity_id
_entity_poly.type
_entity_poly.pdbx_seq_one_letter_code
_entity_poly.pdbx_strand_id
1 'polypeptide(L)'
;MAEYFYNNAEHSSTKKSPFFTIYGRNTSFDSIQISQDTTAGKLSTKLQSVQKVVKEELESAIKPFKKYADRNRAIPPDFQPGDKVWIASNNIKTTRPTKKLSEIWLGPFKALKKIGSHAYHLKFPQKWN
;
A
#
# COMPACT_ATOMS: atom_id res chain seq x y z
N MET A 1 -10.54 11.06 22.36
CA MET A 1 -10.09 9.90 23.16
C MET A 1 -9.75 8.66 22.31
N ALA A 2 -10.55 8.31 21.31
CA ALA A 2 -10.30 7.14 20.44
C ALA A 2 -8.93 7.18 19.73
N GLU A 3 -8.54 8.32 19.18
CA GLU A 3 -7.25 8.50 18.50
C GLU A 3 -6.05 8.21 19.44
N TYR A 4 -6.12 8.67 20.69
CA TYR A 4 -5.08 8.44 21.69
C TYR A 4 -4.88 6.94 21.96
N PHE A 5 -5.98 6.22 22.17
CA PHE A 5 -5.92 4.77 22.41
C PHE A 5 -5.45 4.02 21.17
N TYR A 6 -5.92 4.40 19.98
CA TYR A 6 -5.47 3.79 18.73
C TYR A 6 -3.97 3.97 18.50
N ASN A 7 -3.44 5.18 18.72
CA ASN A 7 -2.02 5.49 18.52
C ASN A 7 -1.10 4.88 19.60
N ASN A 8 -1.62 4.56 20.78
CA ASN A 8 -0.88 3.89 21.87
C ASN A 8 -1.10 2.37 21.93
N ALA A 9 -2.11 1.83 21.24
CA ALA A 9 -2.37 0.40 21.17
C ALA A 9 -1.28 -0.29 20.35
N GLU A 10 -0.89 -1.49 20.80
CA GLU A 10 0.05 -2.32 20.07
C GLU A 10 -0.59 -2.88 18.80
N HIS A 11 0.10 -2.74 17.66
CA HIS A 11 -0.35 -3.34 16.42
C HIS A 11 0.29 -4.72 16.21
N SER A 12 -0.50 -5.72 15.84
CA SER A 12 -0.09 -7.13 15.79
C SER A 12 1.09 -7.41 14.86
N SER A 13 1.23 -6.63 13.77
CA SER A 13 2.31 -6.78 12.78
C SER A 13 3.63 -6.12 13.17
N THR A 14 3.59 -5.08 14.02
CA THR A 14 4.79 -4.32 14.43
C THR A 14 5.19 -4.60 15.87
N LYS A 15 4.32 -5.24 16.66
CA LYS A 15 4.47 -5.50 18.10
C LYS A 15 4.76 -4.25 18.93
N LYS A 16 4.44 -3.08 18.36
CA LYS A 16 4.67 -1.74 18.90
C LYS A 16 3.50 -0.86 18.51
N SER A 17 3.26 0.17 19.31
CA SER A 17 2.28 1.20 18.97
C SER A 17 2.83 2.13 17.88
N PRO A 18 1.97 2.73 17.02
CA PRO A 18 2.39 3.74 16.06
C PRO A 18 3.16 4.89 16.73
N PHE A 19 2.70 5.34 17.90
CA PHE A 19 3.36 6.41 18.65
C PHE A 19 4.76 6.01 19.11
N PHE A 20 4.95 4.77 19.59
CA PHE A 20 6.26 4.28 20.00
C PHE A 20 7.24 4.16 18.82
N THR A 21 6.78 3.73 17.65
CA THR A 21 7.64 3.60 16.47
C THR A 21 8.18 4.95 16.00
N ILE A 22 7.39 6.02 16.15
CA ILE A 22 7.79 7.38 15.75
C ILE A 22 8.66 8.04 16.83
N TYR A 23 8.26 7.94 18.09
CA TYR A 23 8.84 8.74 19.18
C TYR A 23 9.74 7.94 20.14
N GLY A 24 9.80 6.61 20.02
CA GLY A 24 10.61 5.75 20.88
C GLY A 24 10.12 5.65 22.34
N ARG A 25 8.90 6.12 22.60
CA ARG A 25 8.21 6.15 23.89
C ARG A 25 6.69 6.13 23.69
N ASN A 26 5.92 5.62 24.65
CA ASN A 26 4.46 5.76 24.71
C ASN A 26 4.08 6.98 25.57
N THR A 27 2.89 7.54 25.35
CA THR A 27 2.35 8.57 26.24
C THR A 27 1.66 7.93 27.44
N SER A 28 1.81 8.51 28.63
CA SER A 28 0.97 8.19 29.78
C SER A 28 -0.10 9.27 29.92
N PHE A 29 -1.30 8.87 30.33
CA PHE A 29 -2.42 9.78 30.52
C PHE A 29 -2.22 10.69 31.75
N ASP A 30 -1.54 10.19 32.78
CA ASP A 30 -1.41 10.84 34.10
C ASP A 30 -0.11 11.61 34.30
N SER A 31 0.83 11.61 33.35
CA SER A 31 2.04 12.43 33.44
C SER A 31 2.82 12.42 32.14
N ILE A 32 3.21 13.61 31.66
CA ILE A 32 4.31 13.73 30.71
C ILE A 32 5.56 13.33 31.49
N GLN A 33 5.97 12.06 31.38
CA GLN A 33 7.27 11.62 31.85
C GLN A 33 8.33 12.26 30.94
N ILE A 34 8.73 13.49 31.28
CA ILE A 34 9.88 14.15 30.67
C ILE A 34 11.10 13.39 31.19
N SER A 35 11.54 12.35 30.48
CA SER A 35 12.80 11.70 30.79
C SER A 35 13.91 12.75 30.68
N GLN A 36 14.49 13.15 31.81
CA GLN A 36 15.43 14.27 31.89
C GLN A 36 16.78 14.00 31.19
N ASP A 37 17.05 12.79 30.70
CA ASP A 37 18.40 12.40 30.29
C ASP A 37 18.49 11.56 29.00
N THR A 38 18.09 12.15 27.88
CA THR A 38 18.60 11.67 26.58
C THR A 38 19.15 12.83 25.77
N THR A 39 20.48 12.95 25.75
CA THR A 39 21.18 13.73 24.71
C THR A 39 20.60 13.34 23.35
N ALA A 40 20.34 14.30 22.46
CA ALA A 40 19.70 14.06 21.17
C ALA A 40 20.31 12.87 20.38
N GLY A 41 21.62 12.67 20.49
CA GLY A 41 22.32 11.52 19.90
C GLY A 41 21.86 10.15 20.41
N LYS A 42 21.66 9.98 21.73
CA LYS A 42 21.20 8.71 22.33
C LYS A 42 19.75 8.38 21.94
N LEU A 43 18.92 9.42 21.77
CA LEU A 43 17.54 9.25 21.32
C LEU A 43 17.50 8.85 19.84
N SER A 44 18.32 9.46 19.00
CA SER A 44 18.42 9.10 17.58
C SER A 44 18.87 7.65 17.37
N THR A 45 19.89 7.20 18.10
CA THR A 45 20.37 5.80 17.99
C THR A 45 19.31 4.80 18.47
N LYS A 46 18.58 5.12 19.54
CA LYS A 46 17.44 4.33 20.02
C LYS A 46 16.31 4.28 18.99
N LEU A 47 15.97 5.40 18.34
CA LEU A 47 14.94 5.43 17.30
C LEU A 47 15.33 4.57 16.10
N GLN A 48 16.59 4.66 15.64
CA GLN A 48 17.08 3.84 14.54
C GLN A 48 17.01 2.34 14.88
N SER A 49 17.36 1.94 16.11
CA SER A 49 17.27 0.54 16.51
C SER A 49 15.82 0.06 16.58
N VAL A 50 14.91 0.87 17.13
CA VAL A 50 13.47 0.57 17.16
C VAL A 50 12.91 0.44 15.74
N GLN A 51 13.22 1.37 14.84
CA GLN A 51 12.77 1.33 13.45
C GLN A 51 13.28 0.09 12.71
N LYS A 52 14.52 -0.33 12.98
CA LYS A 52 15.09 -1.55 12.42
C LYS A 52 14.30 -2.79 12.86
N VAL A 53 14.05 -2.94 14.16
CA VAL A 53 13.25 -4.07 14.70
C VAL A 53 11.84 -4.05 14.14
N VAL A 54 11.17 -2.88 14.10
CA VAL A 54 9.81 -2.77 13.55
C VAL A 54 9.77 -3.16 12.07
N LYS A 55 10.81 -2.82 11.30
CA LYS A 55 10.92 -3.22 9.89
C LYS A 55 11.05 -4.74 9.75
N GLU A 56 11.90 -5.37 10.56
CA GLU A 56 12.10 -6.83 10.55
C GLU A 56 10.83 -7.60 10.95
N GLU A 57 10.12 -7.12 11.97
CA GLU A 57 8.82 -7.67 12.39
C GLU A 57 7.77 -7.52 11.28
N LEU A 58 7.71 -6.35 10.64
CA LEU A 58 6.78 -6.09 9.55
C LEU A 58 7.05 -6.99 8.34
N GLU A 59 8.32 -7.13 7.95
CA GLU A 59 8.72 -8.06 6.88
C GLU A 59 8.34 -9.50 7.22
N SER A 60 8.52 -9.91 8.48
CA SER A 60 8.15 -11.24 8.95
C SER A 60 6.64 -11.45 8.96
N ALA A 61 5.87 -10.45 9.37
CA ALA A 61 4.41 -10.47 9.35
C ALA A 61 3.84 -10.51 7.92
N ILE A 62 4.47 -9.82 6.95
CA ILE A 62 4.03 -9.81 5.54
C ILE A 62 4.20 -11.17 4.87
N LYS A 63 5.24 -11.96 5.21
CA LYS A 63 5.53 -13.26 4.59
C LYS A 63 4.34 -14.23 4.54
N PRO A 64 3.66 -14.56 5.67
CA PRO A 64 2.50 -15.45 5.63
C PRO A 64 1.35 -14.87 4.81
N PHE A 65 1.03 -13.58 4.97
CA PHE A 65 -0.02 -12.94 4.17
C PHE A 65 0.25 -13.04 2.66
N LYS A 66 1.50 -12.79 2.25
CA LYS A 66 1.92 -12.96 0.86
C LYS A 66 1.76 -14.40 0.40
N LYS A 67 2.19 -15.38 1.18
CA LYS A 67 2.04 -16.82 0.85
C LYS A 67 0.57 -17.20 0.64
N TYR A 68 -0.33 -16.75 1.51
CA TYR A 68 -1.75 -17.04 1.38
C TYR A 68 -2.38 -16.31 0.19
N ALA A 69 -2.03 -15.04 -0.04
CA ALA A 69 -2.52 -14.27 -1.18
C ALA A 69 -2.05 -14.84 -2.53
N ASP A 70 -0.77 -15.23 -2.62
CA ASP A 70 -0.18 -15.76 -3.85
C ASP A 70 -0.66 -17.20 -4.16
N ARG A 71 -1.14 -17.96 -3.16
CA ARG A 71 -1.62 -19.35 -3.33
C ARG A 71 -2.72 -19.48 -4.40
N ASN A 72 -3.63 -18.51 -4.47
CA ASN A 72 -4.77 -18.53 -5.39
C ASN A 72 -4.61 -17.52 -6.53
N ARG A 73 -3.42 -16.92 -6.68
CA ARG A 73 -3.17 -15.87 -7.66
C ARG A 73 -2.81 -16.50 -9.01
N ALA A 74 -3.61 -16.24 -10.02
CA ALA A 74 -3.28 -16.62 -11.38
C ALA A 74 -2.07 -15.82 -11.89
N ILE A 75 -1.21 -16.47 -12.68
CA ILE A 75 -0.12 -15.78 -13.37
C ILE A 75 -0.77 -14.81 -14.36
N PRO A 76 -0.49 -13.49 -14.26
CA PRO A 76 -1.04 -12.54 -15.20
C PRO A 76 -0.49 -12.81 -16.61
N PRO A 77 -1.30 -12.65 -17.67
CA PRO A 77 -0.82 -12.75 -19.03
C PRO A 77 0.27 -11.70 -19.29
N ASP A 78 1.33 -12.11 -19.99
CA ASP A 78 2.43 -11.23 -20.37
C ASP A 78 2.21 -10.66 -21.77
N PHE A 79 1.76 -9.41 -21.84
CA PHE A 79 1.46 -8.74 -23.11
C PHE A 79 2.72 -8.10 -23.70
N GLN A 80 2.94 -8.31 -24.99
CA GLN A 80 4.03 -7.70 -25.72
C GLN A 80 3.60 -6.39 -26.40
N PRO A 81 4.54 -5.46 -26.65
CA PRO A 81 4.28 -4.29 -27.49
C PRO A 81 3.74 -4.73 -28.85
N GLY A 82 2.52 -4.31 -29.19
CA GLY A 82 1.83 -4.80 -30.38
C GLY A 82 0.48 -5.44 -30.10
N ASP A 83 0.37 -6.09 -28.94
CA ASP A 83 -0.81 -6.88 -28.57
C ASP A 83 -2.05 -6.02 -28.40
N LYS A 84 -3.20 -6.64 -28.66
CA LYS A 84 -4.52 -6.03 -28.51
C LYS A 84 -5.15 -6.51 -27.21
N VAL A 85 -5.45 -5.58 -26.30
CA VAL A 85 -6.00 -5.88 -24.98
C VAL A 85 -7.32 -5.17 -24.74
N TRP A 86 -8.22 -5.83 -24.03
CA TRP A 86 -9.50 -5.27 -23.58
C TRP A 86 -9.32 -4.64 -22.19
N ILE A 87 -10.03 -3.54 -21.93
CA ILE A 87 -10.02 -2.86 -20.63
C ILE A 87 -11.40 -2.97 -19.98
N ALA A 88 -11.45 -3.28 -18.70
CA ALA A 88 -12.71 -3.28 -17.94
C ALA A 88 -13.24 -1.85 -17.75
N SER A 89 -14.54 -1.63 -17.99
CA SER A 89 -15.17 -0.30 -17.98
C SER A 89 -15.53 0.23 -16.59
N ASN A 90 -15.30 -0.54 -15.51
CA ASN A 90 -15.82 -0.24 -14.16
C ASN A 90 -15.50 1.18 -13.67
N ASN A 91 -14.30 1.67 -14.02
CA ASN A 91 -13.75 2.97 -13.62
C ASN A 91 -13.61 3.96 -14.77
N ILE A 92 -14.18 3.67 -15.95
CA ILE A 92 -14.10 4.53 -17.14
C ILE A 92 -15.48 5.11 -17.41
N LYS A 93 -15.56 6.44 -17.56
CA LYS A 93 -16.79 7.08 -18.02
C LYS A 93 -17.02 6.70 -19.48
N THR A 94 -18.13 6.02 -19.75
CA THR A 94 -18.56 5.72 -21.10
C THR A 94 -19.50 6.82 -21.58
N THR A 95 -19.72 6.92 -22.89
CA THR A 95 -20.67 7.86 -23.50
C THR A 95 -22.11 7.63 -23.02
N ARG A 96 -22.41 6.45 -22.46
CA ARG A 96 -23.74 6.09 -21.99
C ARG A 96 -24.05 6.80 -20.66
N PRO A 97 -25.24 7.41 -20.51
CA PRO A 97 -25.60 8.16 -19.31
C PRO A 97 -25.75 7.27 -18.05
N THR A 98 -26.00 5.97 -18.24
CA THR A 98 -26.13 5.00 -17.13
C THR A 98 -25.26 3.78 -17.36
N LYS A 99 -24.71 3.23 -16.27
CA LYS A 99 -23.94 1.97 -16.28
C LYS A 99 -24.78 0.74 -16.69
N LYS A 100 -26.12 0.83 -16.65
CA LYS A 100 -26.99 -0.35 -16.64
C LYS A 100 -26.92 -1.25 -17.87
N LEU A 101 -26.63 -0.83 -19.08
CA LEU A 101 -26.40 -1.75 -20.21
C LEU A 101 -25.21 -1.22 -20.98
N SER A 102 -24.20 -0.75 -20.24
CA SER A 102 -22.96 -0.28 -20.82
C SER A 102 -22.03 -1.45 -21.08
N GLU A 103 -21.14 -1.27 -22.05
CA GLU A 103 -20.06 -2.20 -22.34
C GLU A 103 -19.26 -2.50 -21.06
N ILE A 104 -19.05 -3.78 -20.77
CA ILE A 104 -18.21 -4.22 -19.64
C ILE A 104 -16.73 -4.19 -20.04
N TRP A 105 -16.45 -4.48 -21.31
CA TRP A 105 -15.11 -4.52 -21.89
C TRP A 105 -15.01 -3.52 -23.03
N LEU A 106 -14.03 -2.63 -22.94
CA LEU A 106 -13.79 -1.56 -23.89
C LEU A 106 -12.65 -1.94 -24.80
N GLY A 107 -12.94 -1.91 -26.11
CA GLY A 107 -12.00 -2.02 -27.22
C GLY A 107 -11.10 -3.25 -27.25
N PRO A 108 -10.41 -3.47 -28.36
CA PRO A 108 -9.02 -3.92 -28.28
C PRO A 108 -8.09 -2.71 -28.46
N PHE A 109 -7.40 -2.30 -27.40
CA PHE A 109 -6.36 -1.27 -27.46
C PHE A 109 -4.99 -1.88 -27.68
N LYS A 110 -4.16 -1.18 -28.46
CA LYS A 110 -2.79 -1.63 -28.72
C LYS A 110 -1.90 -1.31 -27.52
N ALA A 111 -1.23 -2.33 -26.97
CA ALA A 111 -0.16 -2.14 -26.00
C ALA A 111 1.06 -1.54 -26.70
N LEU A 112 1.50 -0.36 -26.26
CA LEU A 112 2.65 0.36 -26.81
C LEU A 112 3.94 -0.05 -26.12
N LYS A 113 3.91 -0.17 -24.79
CA LYS A 113 5.05 -0.60 -23.98
C LYS A 113 4.62 -1.17 -22.64
N LYS A 114 5.43 -2.06 -22.09
CA LYS A 114 5.33 -2.55 -20.72
C LYS A 114 6.03 -1.57 -19.77
N ILE A 115 5.31 -1.05 -18.78
CA ILE A 115 5.85 -0.12 -17.77
C ILE A 115 6.35 -0.92 -16.55
N GLY A 116 5.66 -2.01 -16.22
CA GLY A 116 6.04 -2.91 -15.13
C GLY A 116 5.39 -4.28 -15.29
N SER A 117 5.45 -5.10 -14.24
CA SER A 117 4.90 -6.47 -14.28
C SER A 117 3.40 -6.54 -14.55
N HIS A 118 2.63 -5.52 -14.12
CA HIS A 118 1.17 -5.47 -14.22
C HIS A 118 0.64 -4.18 -14.86
N ALA A 119 1.52 -3.36 -15.44
CA ALA A 119 1.16 -2.05 -15.97
C ALA A 119 1.69 -1.86 -17.39
N TYR A 120 0.79 -1.47 -18.30
CA TYR A 120 1.07 -1.31 -19.72
C TYR A 120 0.59 0.06 -20.20
N HIS A 121 1.35 0.68 -21.10
CA HIS A 121 0.93 1.90 -21.77
C HIS A 121 0.13 1.52 -23.02
N LEU A 122 -1.09 2.03 -23.14
CA LEU A 122 -2.01 1.68 -24.22
C LEU A 122 -2.22 2.88 -25.15
N LYS A 123 -2.41 2.59 -26.45
CA LYS A 123 -2.80 3.61 -27.42
C LYS A 123 -4.31 3.82 -27.38
N PHE A 124 -4.74 4.94 -26.82
CA PHE A 124 -6.14 5.39 -26.87
C PHE A 124 -6.41 6.27 -28.11
N PRO A 125 -7.64 6.29 -28.64
CA PRO A 125 -8.03 7.25 -29.66
C PRO A 125 -8.08 8.66 -29.05
N GLN A 126 -7.86 9.67 -29.89
CA GLN A 126 -7.72 11.07 -29.47
C GLN A 126 -9.00 11.67 -28.87
N LYS A 127 -10.16 11.04 -29.07
CA LYS A 127 -11.47 11.44 -28.51
C LYS A 127 -11.91 10.59 -27.31
N TRP A 128 -11.03 10.42 -26.32
CA TRP A 128 -11.34 9.75 -25.04
C TRP A 128 -11.31 10.74 -23.86
N ASN A 129 -11.84 11.95 -24.07
CA ASN A 129 -12.00 12.96 -23.02
C ASN A 129 -13.47 13.11 -22.64
#